data_AF-A0A8H3B578-F1
#
_entry.id   AF-A0A8H3B578-F1
#
_cell.length_a   1.000
_cell.length_b   1.000
_cell.length_c   1.000
_cell.angle_alpha   90.00
_cell.angle_beta   90.00
_cell.angle_gamma   90.00
#
_symmetry.space_group_name_H-M   'P 1'
#
loop_
_entity.id
_entity.type
_entity.pdbx_description
1 polymer ?
#
loop_
_entity_poly.entity_id
_entity_poly.type
_entity_poly.pdbx_seq_one_letter_code
_entity_poly.pdbx_strand_id
1 'polypeptide(L)'
;MQENSQVVIRTPELLTAIVHGLDAPDQRKLMPVSKYFFYSVGPLVWKRVPRVDFLMRIIKGTIVDPLTVILPRLFRYKIFITLPPDPDLDRYNIYAPWVQEIDFFGGRILQEIANPNRLLTLLNSRPLLPNLDRITVYSIIPITEPSIKLVNLFMNPSLKEIRTVLHEKDGGILRSFPMPWSLGPIFINHIKQTCPRLETLEFYPEADWGVALLIY
;
A
#
# COMPACT_ATOMS: atom_id res chain seq x y z
N MET A 1 47.62 22.31 -7.10
CA MET A 1 46.64 21.28 -6.69
C MET A 1 45.32 21.64 -7.34
N GLN A 2 44.90 20.89 -8.37
CA GLN A 2 43.61 21.09 -9.03
C GLN A 2 42.51 20.50 -8.15
N GLU A 3 41.58 21.35 -7.71
CA GLU A 3 40.31 20.92 -7.15
C GLU A 3 39.48 20.26 -8.27
N ASN A 4 39.37 18.94 -8.22
CA ASN A 4 38.38 18.19 -8.97
C ASN A 4 36.98 18.57 -8.46
N SER A 5 36.44 19.64 -9.02
CA SER A 5 35.04 20.02 -8.87
C SER A 5 34.20 18.95 -9.56
N GLN A 6 33.67 18.01 -8.78
CA GLN A 6 32.63 17.09 -9.26
C GLN A 6 31.51 17.94 -9.88
N VAL A 7 31.31 17.79 -11.18
CA VAL A 7 30.18 18.37 -11.90
C VAL A 7 28.93 17.67 -11.39
N VAL A 8 28.33 18.22 -10.34
CA VAL A 8 27.00 17.83 -9.89
C VAL A 8 26.05 18.18 -11.03
N ILE A 9 25.42 17.19 -11.63
CA ILE A 9 24.37 17.40 -12.64
C ILE A 9 23.27 18.25 -11.98
N ARG A 10 23.22 19.53 -12.34
CA ARG A 10 22.29 20.55 -11.80
C ARG A 10 20.96 20.61 -12.54
N THR A 11 20.68 19.63 -13.39
CA THR A 11 19.47 19.60 -14.23
C THR A 11 18.59 18.42 -13.76
N PRO A 12 17.66 18.65 -12.81
CA PRO A 12 16.73 17.64 -12.33
C PRO A 12 16.00 16.90 -13.46
N GLU A 13 15.75 17.58 -14.57
CA GLU A 13 15.10 17.04 -15.76
C GLU A 13 15.96 15.98 -16.44
N LEU A 14 17.28 16.21 -16.52
CA LEU A 14 18.22 15.24 -17.08
C LEU A 14 18.34 14.00 -16.19
N LEU A 15 18.40 14.20 -14.86
CA LEU A 15 18.41 13.09 -13.90
C LEU A 15 17.12 12.27 -14.02
N THR A 16 15.97 12.93 -14.14
CA THR A 16 14.67 12.28 -14.31
C THR A 16 14.64 11.48 -15.62
N ALA A 17 15.14 12.04 -16.74
CA ALA A 17 15.22 11.35 -18.02
C ALA A 17 16.13 10.11 -17.97
N ILE A 18 17.31 10.21 -17.34
CA ILE A 18 18.23 9.08 -17.15
C ILE A 18 17.54 7.97 -16.36
N VAL A 19 16.88 8.34 -15.26
CA VAL A 19 16.23 7.38 -14.35
C VAL A 19 15.04 6.67 -15.01
N HIS A 20 14.27 7.37 -15.85
CA HIS A 20 13.18 6.76 -16.62
C HIS A 20 13.65 5.72 -17.63
N GLY A 21 14.90 5.82 -18.11
CA GLY A 21 15.49 4.81 -18.99
C GLY A 21 15.97 3.54 -18.29
N LEU A 22 15.96 3.50 -16.96
CA LEU A 22 16.45 2.37 -16.16
C LEU A 22 15.32 1.48 -15.68
N ASP A 23 15.64 0.21 -15.43
CA ASP A 23 14.73 -0.72 -14.77
C ASP A 23 14.64 -0.46 -13.25
N ALA A 24 13.60 -1.00 -12.60
CA ALA A 24 13.39 -0.76 -11.17
C ALA A 24 14.57 -1.19 -10.26
N PRO A 25 15.27 -2.32 -10.51
CA PRO A 25 16.50 -2.65 -9.81
C PRO A 25 17.59 -1.58 -9.92
N ASP A 26 17.87 -1.08 -11.12
CA ASP A 26 18.94 -0.10 -11.34
C ASP A 26 18.57 1.28 -10.81
N GLN A 27 17.31 1.68 -10.91
CA GLN A 27 16.79 2.86 -10.23
C GLN A 27 17.09 2.81 -8.73
N ARG A 28 16.80 1.69 -8.05
CA ARG A 28 17.07 1.54 -6.61
C ARG A 28 18.55 1.66 -6.25
N LYS A 29 19.45 1.21 -7.13
CA LYS A 29 20.91 1.33 -6.93
C LYS A 29 21.39 2.79 -6.99
N LEU A 30 20.66 3.67 -7.68
CA LEU A 30 21.00 5.10 -7.75
C LEU A 30 20.57 5.89 -6.51
N MET A 31 19.50 5.48 -5.82
CA MET A 31 19.02 6.17 -4.62
C MET A 31 20.11 6.46 -3.56
N PRO A 32 21.03 5.52 -3.22
CA PRO A 32 22.10 5.79 -2.25
C PRO A 32 23.26 6.63 -2.78
N VAL A 33 23.36 6.88 -4.09
CA VAL A 33 24.53 7.53 -4.72
C VAL A 33 24.64 9.01 -4.32
N SER A 34 23.52 9.73 -4.29
CA SER A 34 23.49 11.13 -3.86
C SER A 34 22.10 11.57 -3.43
N LYS A 35 22.00 12.69 -2.70
CA LYS A 35 20.71 13.31 -2.36
C LYS A 35 19.86 13.62 -3.60
N TYR A 36 20.48 13.99 -4.72
CA TYR A 36 19.77 14.32 -5.95
C TYR A 36 19.12 13.08 -6.56
N PHE A 37 19.87 11.99 -6.68
CA PHE A 37 19.29 10.71 -7.11
C PHE A 37 18.24 10.20 -6.12
N PHE A 38 18.44 10.37 -4.82
CA PHE A 38 17.44 10.00 -3.82
C PHE A 38 16.09 10.69 -4.07
N TYR A 39 16.08 12.02 -4.24
CA TYR A 39 14.84 12.78 -4.46
C TYR A 39 14.26 12.63 -5.87
N SER A 40 15.08 12.37 -6.89
CA SER A 40 14.58 12.13 -8.26
C SER A 40 14.03 10.71 -8.45
N VAL A 41 14.69 9.70 -7.87
CA VAL A 41 14.35 8.29 -8.05
C VAL A 41 13.33 7.80 -7.02
N GLY A 42 13.41 8.33 -5.79
CA GLY A 42 12.53 7.95 -4.69
C GLY A 42 11.05 7.93 -5.06
N PRO A 43 10.51 9.01 -5.64
CA PRO A 43 9.12 9.06 -6.10
C PRO A 43 8.74 7.96 -7.09
N LEU A 44 9.64 7.59 -8.00
CA LEU A 44 9.39 6.57 -9.02
C LEU A 44 9.37 5.17 -8.40
N VAL A 45 10.35 4.87 -7.54
CA VAL A 45 10.48 3.56 -6.89
C VAL A 45 9.37 3.31 -5.86
N TRP A 46 8.94 4.35 -5.16
CA TRP A 46 7.94 4.27 -4.08
C TRP A 46 6.52 4.59 -4.52
N LYS A 47 6.31 4.93 -5.80
CA LYS A 47 4.98 5.23 -6.35
C LYS A 47 3.97 4.14 -6.02
N ARG A 48 4.36 2.87 -6.21
CA ARG A 48 3.52 1.70 -5.92
C ARG A 48 4.15 0.83 -4.85
N VAL A 49 3.41 0.58 -3.78
CA VAL A 49 3.84 -0.27 -2.67
C VAL A 49 3.00 -1.55 -2.63
N PRO A 50 3.60 -2.72 -2.89
CA PRO A 50 2.85 -3.96 -3.05
C PRO A 50 2.31 -4.54 -1.73
N ARG A 51 2.80 -4.07 -0.57
CA ARG A 51 2.38 -4.54 0.76
C ARG A 51 2.61 -3.47 1.84
N VAL A 52 1.74 -3.46 2.84
CA VAL A 52 1.77 -2.53 3.98
C VAL A 52 3.04 -2.71 4.83
N ASP A 53 3.54 -3.94 4.97
CA ASP A 53 4.73 -4.22 5.78
C ASP A 53 5.98 -3.48 5.26
N PHE A 54 6.09 -3.24 3.95
CA PHE A 54 7.18 -2.46 3.39
C PHE A 54 7.16 -0.99 3.79
N LEU A 55 5.98 -0.40 3.97
CA LEU A 55 5.84 0.97 4.48
C LEU A 55 6.17 1.04 5.97
N MET A 56 5.64 0.10 6.74
CA MET A 56 5.80 0.12 8.20
C MET A 56 7.24 -0.16 8.62
N ARG A 57 8.01 -0.92 7.82
CA ARG A 57 9.47 -1.14 8.01
C ARG A 57 10.31 0.13 7.88
N ILE A 58 9.78 1.21 7.31
CA ILE A 58 10.47 2.51 7.25
C ILE A 58 10.56 3.13 8.64
N ILE A 59 9.56 2.88 9.50
CA ILE A 59 9.56 3.30 10.89
C ILE A 59 10.57 2.43 11.65
N LYS A 60 11.58 3.08 12.24
CA LYS A 60 12.67 2.39 12.92
C LYS A 60 12.13 1.63 14.13
N GLY A 61 12.53 0.36 14.29
CA GLY A 61 12.09 -0.48 15.41
C GLY A 61 10.76 -1.20 15.18
N THR A 62 10.13 -1.05 14.01
CA THR A 62 9.00 -1.88 13.62
C THR A 62 9.41 -3.35 13.52
N ILE A 63 8.68 -4.20 14.23
CA ILE A 63 8.83 -5.66 14.17
C ILE A 63 7.77 -6.20 13.22
N VAL A 64 8.22 -6.99 12.25
CA VAL A 64 7.34 -7.68 11.31
C VAL A 64 7.55 -9.17 11.54
N ASP A 65 6.53 -9.83 12.08
CA ASP A 65 6.62 -11.25 12.41
C ASP A 65 6.94 -12.07 11.15
N PRO A 66 7.73 -13.15 11.28
CA PRO A 66 7.94 -14.08 10.18
C PRO A 66 6.60 -14.64 9.71
N LEU A 67 6.51 -15.00 8.43
CA LEU A 67 5.29 -15.49 7.81
C LEU A 67 4.72 -16.70 8.57
N THR A 68 3.69 -16.50 9.39
CA THR A 68 3.07 -17.58 10.17
C THR A 68 2.01 -18.26 9.31
N VAL A 69 2.13 -19.58 9.13
CA VAL A 69 1.11 -20.37 8.43
C VAL A 69 -0.11 -20.45 9.33
N ILE A 70 -1.22 -19.82 8.93
CA ILE A 70 -2.44 -19.78 9.75
C ILE A 70 -3.26 -21.06 9.54
N LEU A 71 -3.39 -21.54 8.29
CA LEU A 71 -4.22 -22.72 7.97
C LEU A 71 -3.73 -23.43 6.69
N PRO A 72 -3.69 -24.78 6.63
CA PRO A 72 -3.20 -25.53 5.47
C PRO A 72 -3.99 -25.37 4.16
N ARG A 73 -5.17 -24.74 4.16
CA ARG A 73 -6.11 -24.75 3.02
C ARG A 73 -6.69 -23.40 2.56
N LEU A 74 -6.62 -22.33 3.35
CA LEU A 74 -7.31 -21.06 3.04
C LEU A 74 -6.42 -19.81 3.15
N PHE A 75 -5.44 -19.80 4.04
CA PHE A 75 -4.52 -18.68 4.24
C PHE A 75 -3.10 -19.20 4.20
N ARG A 76 -2.31 -18.75 3.23
CA ARG A 76 -0.93 -19.24 3.14
C ARG A 76 -0.07 -18.64 4.24
N TYR A 77 -0.24 -17.34 4.54
CA TYR A 77 0.57 -16.64 5.55
C TYR A 77 -0.16 -15.47 6.24
N LYS A 78 0.14 -15.23 7.53
CA LYS A 78 -0.09 -13.96 8.24
C LYS A 78 1.20 -13.20 8.39
N ILE A 79 1.12 -11.88 8.33
CA ILE A 79 2.12 -10.97 8.86
C ILE A 79 1.44 -10.10 9.92
N PHE A 80 2.06 -10.04 11.09
CA PHE A 80 1.70 -9.09 12.14
C PHE A 80 2.77 -8.01 12.21
N ILE A 81 2.35 -6.75 12.19
CA ILE A 81 3.22 -5.58 12.17
C ILE A 81 3.09 -4.87 13.51
N THR A 82 4.15 -4.89 14.30
CA THR A 82 4.20 -4.25 15.61
C THR A 82 5.08 -3.01 15.54
N LEU A 83 4.48 -1.83 15.70
CA LEU A 83 5.20 -0.57 15.81
C LEU A 83 5.88 -0.46 17.19
N PRO A 84 7.04 0.21 17.29
CA PRO A 84 7.65 0.49 18.59
C PRO A 84 6.74 1.36 19.47
N PRO A 85 6.97 1.42 20.79
CA PRO A 85 6.15 2.22 21.69
C PRO A 85 6.09 3.71 21.35
N ASP A 86 7.22 4.26 20.88
CA ASP A 86 7.39 5.64 20.45
C ASP A 86 8.00 5.66 19.03
N PRO A 87 7.17 5.53 17.98
CA PRO A 87 7.65 5.43 16.61
C PRO A 87 8.09 6.79 16.08
N ASP A 88 9.37 6.86 15.68
CA ASP A 88 9.92 7.97 14.91
C ASP A 88 9.41 7.93 13.46
N LEU A 89 8.63 8.96 13.10
CA LEU A 89 8.02 9.10 11.78
C LEU A 89 8.84 9.96 10.81
N ASP A 90 10.01 10.48 11.18
CA ASP A 90 10.79 11.38 10.31
C ASP A 90 11.10 10.75 8.97
N ARG A 91 11.59 9.50 9.01
CA ARG A 91 11.84 8.75 7.78
C ARG A 91 10.52 8.46 7.06
N TYR A 92 9.49 8.01 7.75
CA TYR A 92 8.19 7.70 7.15
C TYR A 92 7.62 8.91 6.37
N ASN A 93 7.71 10.11 6.95
CA ASN A 93 7.21 11.36 6.38
C ASN A 93 7.93 11.77 5.09
N ILE A 94 9.14 11.28 4.83
CA ILE A 94 9.84 11.50 3.55
C ILE A 94 9.23 10.64 2.43
N TYR A 95 8.91 9.37 2.71
CA TYR A 95 8.45 8.42 1.69
C TYR A 95 6.94 8.42 1.51
N ALA A 96 6.17 8.66 2.56
CA ALA A 96 4.70 8.60 2.52
C ALA A 96 4.07 9.48 1.42
N PRO A 97 4.55 10.71 1.16
CA PRO A 97 4.03 11.53 0.05
C PRO A 97 4.34 11.00 -1.35
N TRP A 98 5.29 10.07 -1.50
CA TRP A 98 5.63 9.49 -2.81
C TRP A 98 4.71 8.33 -3.19
N VAL A 99 4.04 7.74 -2.23
CA VAL A 99 3.18 6.59 -2.45
C VAL A 99 1.84 7.05 -3.02
N GLN A 100 1.56 6.61 -4.24
CA GLN A 100 0.29 6.86 -4.93
C GLN A 100 -0.58 5.62 -4.93
N GLU A 101 0.04 4.44 -4.96
CA GLU A 101 -0.66 3.18 -5.11
C GLU A 101 -0.25 2.19 -4.02
N ILE A 102 -1.22 1.52 -3.40
CA ILE A 102 -0.96 0.48 -2.41
C ILE A 102 -1.80 -0.76 -2.68
N ASP A 103 -1.15 -1.93 -2.52
CA ASP A 103 -1.77 -3.22 -2.69
C ASP A 103 -1.98 -3.93 -1.34
N PHE A 104 -3.16 -4.52 -1.17
CA PHE A 104 -3.53 -5.30 0.00
C PHE A 104 -3.75 -6.77 -0.36
N PHE A 105 -3.19 -7.65 0.45
CA PHE A 105 -3.43 -9.10 0.41
C PHE A 105 -2.92 -9.83 -0.83
N GLY A 106 -2.07 -9.17 -1.63
CA GLY A 106 -1.32 -9.83 -2.71
C GLY A 106 -0.49 -11.00 -2.18
N GLY A 107 -0.33 -12.04 -3.00
CA GLY A 107 0.44 -13.24 -2.63
C GLY A 107 -0.17 -14.15 -1.55
N ARG A 108 -1.46 -13.98 -1.22
CA ARG A 108 -2.21 -14.71 -0.17
C ARG A 108 -1.69 -14.46 1.25
N ILE A 109 -1.31 -13.21 1.52
CA ILE A 109 -0.74 -12.78 2.79
C ILE A 109 -1.73 -11.87 3.52
N LEU A 110 -2.28 -12.33 4.64
CA LEU A 110 -3.05 -11.48 5.54
C LEU A 110 -2.10 -10.56 6.31
N GLN A 111 -2.43 -9.28 6.38
CA GLN A 111 -1.63 -8.27 7.09
C GLN A 111 -2.47 -7.65 8.20
N GLU A 112 -1.83 -7.35 9.32
CA GLU A 112 -2.47 -6.68 10.46
C GLU A 112 -1.43 -5.79 11.17
N ILE A 113 -1.85 -4.60 11.60
CA ILE A 113 -1.04 -3.68 12.39
C ILE A 113 -1.49 -3.77 13.85
N ALA A 114 -0.56 -4.02 14.75
CA ALA A 114 -0.79 -4.00 16.19
C ALA A 114 -1.08 -2.56 16.63
N ASN A 115 -2.22 -2.33 17.29
CA ASN A 115 -2.59 -1.03 17.87
C ASN A 115 -2.47 0.15 16.87
N PRO A 116 -3.20 0.13 15.74
CA PRO A 116 -3.08 1.14 14.69
C PRO A 116 -3.41 2.56 15.18
N ASN A 117 -4.22 2.67 16.24
CA ASN A 117 -4.58 3.94 16.87
C ASN A 117 -3.38 4.77 17.30
N ARG A 118 -2.27 4.15 17.73
CA ARG A 118 -1.06 4.90 18.09
C ARG A 118 -0.49 5.67 16.91
N LEU A 119 -0.42 5.03 15.75
CA LEU A 119 0.03 5.66 14.52
C LEU A 119 -0.90 6.81 14.11
N LEU A 120 -2.21 6.59 14.21
CA LEU A 120 -3.21 7.62 13.92
C LEU A 120 -3.09 8.84 14.85
N THR A 121 -2.86 8.62 16.15
CA THR A 121 -2.66 9.71 17.13
C THR A 121 -1.45 10.56 16.76
N LEU A 122 -0.33 9.93 16.39
CA LEU A 122 0.91 10.65 16.01
C LEU A 122 0.79 11.43 14.71
N LEU A 123 -0.03 10.94 13.78
CA LEU A 123 -0.31 11.65 12.54
C LEU A 123 -1.20 12.88 12.76
N ASN A 124 -1.89 12.97 13.91
CA ASN A 124 -2.74 14.10 14.30
C ASN A 124 -3.75 14.47 13.20
N SER A 125 -4.59 13.51 12.83
CA SER A 125 -5.60 13.64 11.76
C SER A 125 -5.05 13.77 10.33
N ARG A 126 -3.72 13.73 10.13
CA ARG A 126 -3.16 13.65 8.78
C ARG A 126 -3.37 12.25 8.19
N PRO A 127 -3.62 12.13 6.88
CA PRO A 127 -3.66 10.84 6.21
C PRO A 127 -2.35 10.06 6.37
N LEU A 128 -2.44 8.73 6.42
CA LEU A 128 -1.27 7.85 6.41
C LEU A 128 -0.41 8.06 5.17
N LEU A 129 -1.05 8.17 4.00
CA LEU A 129 -0.42 8.38 2.70
C LEU A 129 -1.15 9.55 2.02
N PRO A 130 -0.59 10.78 2.08
CA PRO A 130 -1.33 11.99 1.71
C PRO A 130 -1.62 12.14 0.22
N ASN A 131 -0.91 11.41 -0.64
CA ASN A 131 -1.06 11.44 -2.10
C ASN A 131 -1.53 10.09 -2.68
N LEU A 132 -2.07 9.22 -1.83
CA LEU A 132 -2.55 7.90 -2.26
C LEU A 132 -3.80 8.07 -3.12
N ASP A 133 -3.67 7.75 -4.41
CA ASP A 133 -4.72 7.84 -5.41
C ASP A 133 -5.38 6.49 -5.71
N ARG A 134 -4.69 5.36 -5.45
CA ARG A 134 -5.22 4.01 -5.74
C ARG A 134 -4.99 2.98 -4.64
N ILE A 135 -6.04 2.26 -4.31
CA ILE A 135 -6.01 1.05 -3.49
C ILE A 135 -6.38 -0.15 -4.34
N THR A 136 -5.53 -1.19 -4.31
CA THR A 136 -5.83 -2.50 -4.91
C THR A 136 -6.00 -3.54 -3.81
N VAL A 137 -7.14 -4.24 -3.79
CA VAL A 137 -7.40 -5.33 -2.84
C VAL A 137 -7.47 -6.65 -3.62
N TYR A 138 -6.62 -7.60 -3.27
CA TYR A 138 -6.65 -8.93 -3.90
C TYR A 138 -7.56 -9.87 -3.12
N SER A 139 -8.59 -10.41 -3.78
CA SER A 139 -9.61 -11.27 -3.15
C SER A 139 -9.17 -12.73 -2.99
N ILE A 140 -7.87 -12.99 -2.81
CA ILE A 140 -7.32 -14.36 -2.71
C ILE A 140 -7.28 -14.90 -1.28
N ILE A 141 -7.74 -14.09 -0.33
CA ILE A 141 -7.98 -14.47 1.06
C ILE A 141 -9.38 -13.99 1.46
N PRO A 142 -10.05 -14.68 2.40
CA PRO A 142 -11.28 -14.20 3.01
C PRO A 142 -11.14 -12.76 3.53
N ILE A 143 -12.06 -11.90 3.08
CA ILE A 143 -12.16 -10.53 3.57
C ILE A 143 -12.89 -10.55 4.92
N THR A 144 -12.22 -10.04 5.95
CA THR A 144 -12.73 -9.99 7.32
C THR A 144 -12.87 -8.56 7.80
N GLU A 145 -13.56 -8.35 8.93
CA GLU A 145 -13.65 -7.02 9.53
C GLU A 145 -12.26 -6.40 9.84
N PRO A 146 -11.27 -7.12 10.42
CA PRO A 146 -9.90 -6.63 10.54
C PRO A 146 -9.26 -6.22 9.20
N SER A 147 -9.50 -6.99 8.14
CA SER A 147 -8.99 -6.67 6.79
C SER A 147 -9.54 -5.32 6.30
N ILE A 148 -10.84 -5.09 6.49
CA ILE A 148 -11.50 -3.83 6.10
C ILE A 148 -11.07 -2.67 6.96
N LYS A 149 -10.95 -2.87 8.27
CA LYS A 149 -10.39 -1.86 9.17
C LYS A 149 -8.99 -1.44 8.72
N LEU A 150 -8.13 -2.39 8.35
CA LEU A 150 -6.80 -2.07 7.83
C LEU A 150 -6.86 -1.24 6.54
N VAL A 151 -7.66 -1.64 5.56
CA VAL A 151 -7.81 -0.88 4.29
C VAL A 151 -8.34 0.54 4.56
N ASN A 152 -9.34 0.66 5.43
CA ASN A 152 -9.96 1.93 5.81
C ASN A 152 -8.98 2.93 6.45
N LEU A 153 -7.90 2.45 7.10
CA LEU A 153 -6.86 3.33 7.65
C LEU A 153 -6.16 4.16 6.57
N PHE A 154 -6.03 3.61 5.35
CA PHE A 154 -5.32 4.25 4.25
C PHE A 154 -6.22 5.13 3.36
N MET A 155 -7.54 5.02 3.52
CA MET A 155 -8.49 5.87 2.80
C MET A 155 -8.33 7.33 3.20
N ASN A 156 -8.35 8.21 2.20
CA ASN A 156 -8.12 9.63 2.41
C ASN A 156 -8.68 10.46 1.24
N PRO A 157 -8.73 11.81 1.36
CA PRO A 157 -9.39 12.64 0.36
C PRO A 157 -8.74 12.71 -1.03
N SER A 158 -7.49 12.27 -1.18
CA SER A 158 -6.80 12.20 -2.47
C SER A 158 -7.12 10.93 -3.26
N LEU A 159 -7.75 9.94 -2.64
CA LEU A 159 -8.05 8.66 -3.24
C LEU A 159 -9.06 8.78 -4.38
N LYS A 160 -8.71 8.21 -5.53
CA LYS A 160 -9.50 8.22 -6.78
C LYS A 160 -10.00 6.84 -7.18
N GLU A 161 -9.22 5.80 -6.88
CA GLU A 161 -9.53 4.45 -7.31
C GLU A 161 -9.46 3.46 -6.14
N ILE A 162 -10.50 2.65 -6.00
CA ILE A 162 -10.48 1.43 -5.19
C ILE A 162 -10.83 0.30 -6.13
N ARG A 163 -9.94 -0.69 -6.26
CA ARG A 163 -10.16 -1.85 -7.12
C ARG A 163 -9.99 -3.16 -6.39
N THR A 164 -10.82 -4.13 -6.76
CA THR A 164 -10.72 -5.50 -6.28
C THR A 164 -10.25 -6.39 -7.42
N VAL A 165 -9.10 -7.03 -7.24
CA VAL A 165 -8.59 -8.00 -8.23
C VAL A 165 -9.10 -9.37 -7.87
N LEU A 166 -10.02 -9.87 -8.71
CA LEU A 166 -10.45 -11.25 -8.71
C LEU A 166 -9.37 -12.10 -9.38
N HIS A 167 -9.03 -13.23 -8.78
CA HIS A 167 -8.15 -14.20 -9.43
C HIS A 167 -8.98 -15.27 -10.13
N GLU A 168 -8.69 -15.44 -11.42
CA GLU A 168 -9.23 -16.53 -12.23
C GLU A 168 -8.52 -17.85 -11.92
N LYS A 169 -9.24 -18.92 -12.22
CA LYS A 169 -8.91 -20.30 -11.91
C LYS A 169 -7.89 -20.85 -12.92
N ASP A 170 -6.60 -20.57 -12.73
CA ASP A 170 -5.56 -21.31 -13.45
C ASP A 170 -5.07 -22.52 -12.66
N GLY A 171 -5.29 -23.72 -13.22
CA GLY A 171 -4.56 -24.95 -12.87
C GLY A 171 -4.87 -25.64 -11.54
N GLY A 172 -5.68 -25.07 -10.64
CA GLY A 172 -6.12 -25.78 -9.43
C GLY A 172 -6.30 -24.89 -8.20
N ILE A 173 -7.55 -24.57 -7.90
CA ILE A 173 -8.03 -24.01 -6.62
C ILE A 173 -7.44 -22.64 -6.26
N LEU A 174 -7.65 -21.65 -7.12
CA LEU A 174 -7.75 -20.26 -6.69
C LEU A 174 -9.24 -19.89 -6.66
N ARG A 175 -9.85 -19.91 -5.47
CA ARG A 175 -11.17 -19.31 -5.26
C ARG A 175 -10.95 -17.86 -4.87
N SER A 176 -11.58 -16.95 -5.59
CA SER A 176 -11.76 -15.59 -5.10
C SER A 176 -12.74 -15.61 -3.93
N PHE A 177 -12.43 -14.85 -2.89
CA PHE A 177 -13.28 -14.62 -1.73
C PHE A 177 -13.89 -13.23 -1.87
N PRO A 178 -15.09 -13.13 -2.45
CA PRO A 178 -15.80 -11.86 -2.49
C PRO A 178 -16.10 -11.39 -1.06
N MET A 179 -16.39 -10.10 -0.88
CA MET A 179 -16.60 -9.56 0.46
C MET A 179 -17.97 -9.95 1.02
N PRO A 180 -18.05 -10.31 2.32
CA PRO A 180 -19.32 -10.54 2.98
C PRO A 180 -20.25 -9.33 2.88
N TRP A 181 -21.54 -9.57 2.55
CA TRP A 181 -22.56 -8.50 2.48
C TRP A 181 -22.63 -7.64 3.74
N SER A 182 -22.40 -8.25 4.91
CA SER A 182 -22.42 -7.56 6.21
C SER A 182 -21.35 -6.47 6.33
N LEU A 183 -20.24 -6.57 5.58
CA LEU A 183 -19.14 -5.60 5.59
C LEU A 183 -19.29 -4.52 4.51
N GLY A 184 -20.10 -4.77 3.47
CA GLY A 184 -20.34 -3.84 2.37
C GLY A 184 -20.79 -2.45 2.84
N PRO A 185 -21.87 -2.33 3.63
CA PRO A 185 -22.34 -1.03 4.13
C PRO A 185 -21.29 -0.29 4.96
N ILE A 186 -20.50 -1.00 5.78
CA ILE A 186 -19.44 -0.40 6.60
C ILE A 186 -18.36 0.21 5.70
N PHE A 187 -17.93 -0.54 4.69
CA PHE A 187 -16.93 -0.10 3.73
C PHE A 187 -17.41 1.10 2.90
N ILE A 188 -18.61 1.02 2.32
CA ILE A 188 -19.20 2.08 1.51
C ILE A 188 -19.44 3.36 2.32
N ASN A 189 -19.92 3.24 3.56
CA ASN A 189 -20.13 4.42 4.41
C ASN A 189 -18.81 5.11 4.75
N HIS A 190 -17.74 4.35 5.02
CA HIS A 190 -16.41 4.92 5.26
C HIS A 190 -15.87 5.63 4.02
N ILE A 191 -16.03 5.04 2.83
CA ILE A 191 -15.66 5.66 1.54
C ILE A 191 -16.37 7.01 1.37
N LYS A 192 -17.70 7.04 1.55
CA LYS A 192 -18.50 8.27 1.41
C LYS A 192 -18.03 9.39 2.34
N GLN A 193 -17.54 9.05 3.52
CA GLN A 193 -17.05 10.01 4.51
C GLN A 193 -15.62 10.49 4.25
N THR A 194 -14.76 9.66 3.64
CA THR A 194 -13.32 9.90 3.60
C THR A 194 -12.76 10.17 2.20
N CYS A 195 -13.45 9.76 1.14
CA CYS A 195 -12.96 9.78 -0.23
C CYS A 195 -13.87 10.60 -1.18
N PRO A 196 -13.98 11.93 -1.01
CA PRO A 196 -14.83 12.78 -1.84
C PRO A 196 -14.45 12.84 -3.33
N ARG A 197 -13.24 12.37 -3.69
CA ARG A 197 -12.71 12.39 -5.06
C ARG A 197 -12.67 11.00 -5.70
N LEU A 198 -13.36 10.02 -5.12
CA LEU A 198 -13.38 8.67 -5.67
C LEU A 198 -14.08 8.69 -7.04
N GLU A 199 -13.35 8.30 -8.08
CA GLU A 199 -13.79 8.23 -9.47
C GLU A 199 -14.07 6.79 -9.90
N THR A 200 -13.44 5.80 -9.26
CA THR A 200 -13.60 4.39 -9.60
C THR A 200 -13.73 3.54 -8.34
N LEU A 201 -14.80 2.76 -8.26
CA LEU A 201 -15.03 1.77 -7.22
C LEU A 201 -15.34 0.40 -7.86
N GLU A 202 -14.32 -0.43 -8.02
CA GLU A 202 -14.52 -1.82 -8.46
C GLU A 202 -14.56 -2.75 -7.25
N PHE A 203 -15.75 -3.27 -6.98
CA PHE A 203 -16.01 -4.05 -5.79
C PHE A 203 -16.93 -5.25 -6.05
N TYR A 204 -16.64 -6.39 -5.43
CA TYR A 204 -17.39 -7.65 -5.62
C TYR A 204 -17.89 -8.21 -4.28
N PRO A 205 -19.14 -7.93 -3.88
CA PRO A 205 -19.74 -8.57 -2.72
C PRO A 205 -20.04 -10.04 -3.00
N GLU A 206 -20.10 -10.86 -1.95
CA GLU A 206 -20.61 -12.24 -2.02
C GLU A 206 -21.97 -12.19 -2.70
N ALA A 207 -22.21 -12.91 -3.79
CA ALA A 207 -23.56 -12.98 -4.32
C ALA A 207 -24.39 -13.87 -3.37
N ASP A 208 -25.52 -13.36 -2.86
CA ASP A 208 -26.62 -14.25 -2.46
C ASP A 208 -27.11 -14.90 -3.76
N TRP A 209 -26.50 -16.03 -4.12
CA TRP A 209 -26.80 -16.82 -5.32
C TRP A 209 -27.16 -16.01 -6.57
N GLY A 210 -26.14 -15.54 -7.31
CA GLY A 210 -26.26 -15.39 -8.77
C GLY A 210 -26.26 -13.99 -9.40
N VAL A 211 -25.94 -12.90 -8.69
CA VAL A 211 -25.71 -11.60 -9.37
C VAL A 211 -24.55 -10.85 -8.71
N ALA A 212 -23.42 -10.75 -9.43
CA ALA A 212 -22.40 -9.76 -9.10
C ALA A 212 -22.92 -8.39 -9.55
N LEU A 213 -23.27 -7.54 -8.59
CA LEU A 213 -23.60 -6.15 -8.85
C LEU A 213 -22.29 -5.36 -9.03
N LEU A 214 -22.00 -4.98 -10.29
CA LEU A 214 -21.08 -3.89 -10.58
C LEU A 214 -21.78 -2.59 -10.17
N ILE A 215 -21.28 -1.93 -9.13
CA ILE A 215 -21.70 -0.57 -8.79
C ILE A 215 -20.70 0.36 -9.48
N TYR A 216 -21.17 1.08 -10.50
CA TYR A 216 -20.43 2.16 -11.16
C TYR A 216 -20.40 3.42 -10.29
#